data_AF-W7MIY8-F1
#
_entry.id   AF-W7MIY8-F1
#
_cell.length_a   1.000
_cell.length_b   1.000
_cell.length_c   1.000
_cell.angle_alpha   90.00
_cell.angle_beta   90.00
_cell.angle_gamma   90.00
#
_symmetry.space_group_name_H-M   'P 1'
#
loop_
_entity.id
_entity.type
_entity.pdbx_description
1 polymer ?
#
loop_
_entity_poly.entity_id
_entity_poly.type
_entity_poly.pdbx_seq_one_letter_code
_entity_poly.pdbx_strand_id
1 'polypeptide(L)'
;MAQLSLSTTAADGIRSMVRPYVVGDAVFQTARPSGLSAFRFTLELYDIKTALKQLPEILQADQPTFLSMVYSFDNSMRSVVIIAKNMKLWQLWDQDPLPTHIRSRTVLIGDAAHAMAPHQGQGGTQAVEDGEGFRMFLQKCVTSEHVPELLKDFDSVRKPDPE
;
A
#
# COMPACT_ATOMS: atom_id res chain seq x y z
N MET A 1 -10.78 14.45 37.42
CA MET A 1 -11.22 14.47 36.00
C MET A 1 -10.25 13.62 35.21
N ALA A 2 -10.68 12.50 34.63
CA ALA A 2 -9.81 11.67 33.80
C ALA A 2 -9.50 12.44 32.52
N GLN A 3 -8.24 12.85 32.36
CA GLN A 3 -7.78 13.53 31.16
C GLN A 3 -7.85 12.51 30.01
N LEU A 4 -8.73 12.75 29.04
CA LEU A 4 -8.80 11.99 27.80
C LEU A 4 -7.42 12.11 27.12
N SER A 5 -6.56 11.12 27.31
CA SER A 5 -5.27 11.10 26.60
C SER A 5 -5.52 10.55 25.20
N LEU A 6 -5.41 11.44 24.21
CA LEU A 6 -5.65 11.14 22.81
C LEU A 6 -4.53 10.22 22.29
N SER A 7 -4.90 9.17 21.56
CA SER A 7 -3.99 8.40 20.71
C SER A 7 -4.19 8.80 19.25
N THR A 8 -3.11 8.83 18.48
CA THR A 8 -3.12 9.24 17.06
C THR A 8 -2.76 8.06 16.18
N THR A 9 -3.65 7.68 15.28
CA THR A 9 -3.36 6.70 14.21
C THR A 9 -3.18 7.46 12.90
N ALA A 10 -1.98 7.41 12.33
CA ALA A 10 -1.65 8.09 11.09
C ALA A 10 -1.70 7.11 9.91
N ALA A 11 -2.71 7.29 9.05
CA ALA A 11 -2.94 6.53 7.83
C ALA A 11 -3.00 7.49 6.61
N ASP A 12 -2.16 8.52 6.62
CA ASP A 12 -2.16 9.65 5.67
C ASP A 12 -1.33 9.39 4.40
N GLY A 13 -0.95 8.14 4.17
CA GLY A 13 -0.38 7.67 2.92
C GLY A 13 1.14 7.84 2.79
N ILE A 14 1.65 7.60 1.60
CA ILE A 14 3.10 7.61 1.30
C ILE A 14 3.78 8.98 1.55
N ARG A 15 3.01 10.08 1.54
CA ARG A 15 3.48 11.44 1.84
C ARG A 15 3.07 11.89 3.24
N SER A 16 3.14 10.96 4.19
CA SER A 16 2.69 11.20 5.56
C SER A 16 3.34 12.44 6.18
N MET A 17 2.51 13.34 6.70
CA MET A 17 2.93 14.53 7.46
C MET A 17 3.26 14.18 8.92
N VAL A 18 2.79 13.01 9.39
CA VAL A 18 3.04 12.52 10.76
C VAL A 18 4.31 11.67 10.84
N ARG A 19 4.70 11.00 9.76
CA ARG A 19 5.92 10.20 9.71
C ARG A 19 7.19 10.92 10.21
N PRO A 20 7.51 12.18 9.82
CA PRO A 20 8.69 12.86 10.34
C PRO A 20 8.64 13.06 11.86
N TYR A 21 7.45 13.23 12.45
CA TYR A 21 7.30 13.25 13.90
C TYR A 21 7.65 11.90 14.52
N VAL A 22 7.32 10.76 13.90
CA VAL A 22 7.56 9.43 14.48
C VAL A 22 9.02 9.01 14.36
N VAL A 23 9.62 9.08 13.17
CA VAL A 23 10.96 8.54 12.90
C VAL A 23 12.06 9.59 12.74
N GLY A 24 11.70 10.88 12.77
CA GLY A 24 12.62 11.99 12.54
C GLY A 24 12.95 12.23 11.05
N ASP A 25 13.52 13.40 10.77
CA ASP A 25 13.83 13.86 9.40
C ASP A 25 15.04 13.15 8.75
N ALA A 26 15.83 12.39 9.51
CA ALA A 26 17.01 11.70 8.98
C ALA A 26 16.67 10.37 8.27
N VAL A 27 15.55 9.72 8.64
CA VAL A 27 15.05 8.51 7.98
C VAL A 27 14.40 8.84 6.62
N PHE A 28 14.17 10.13 6.34
CA PHE A 28 13.49 10.64 5.15
C PHE A 28 14.25 10.45 3.81
N GLN A 29 15.51 10.02 3.85
CA GLN A 29 16.33 9.89 2.63
C GLN A 29 16.27 8.52 1.95
N THR A 30 15.47 7.58 2.44
CA THR A 30 15.38 6.24 1.82
C THR A 30 14.30 6.13 0.75
N ALA A 31 13.30 7.02 0.75
CA ALA A 31 12.25 7.03 -0.26
C ALA A 31 12.87 7.41 -1.61
N ARG A 32 13.02 6.43 -2.49
CA ARG A 32 13.71 6.56 -3.78
C ARG A 32 12.76 6.22 -4.92
N PRO A 33 12.85 6.93 -6.06
CA PRO A 33 12.23 6.47 -7.29
C PRO A 33 12.73 5.06 -7.60
N SER A 34 11.83 4.12 -7.88
CA SER A 34 12.24 2.78 -8.27
C SER A 34 12.85 2.72 -9.68
N GLY A 35 12.85 3.85 -10.41
CA GLY A 35 13.14 3.90 -11.84
C GLY A 35 11.99 3.37 -12.72
N LEU A 36 10.90 2.90 -12.11
CA LEU A 36 9.74 2.36 -12.81
C LEU A 36 8.54 3.30 -12.74
N SER A 37 7.66 3.17 -13.72
CA SER A 37 6.40 3.89 -13.79
C SER A 37 5.28 2.94 -14.18
N ALA A 38 4.11 3.15 -13.61
CA ALA A 38 2.90 2.41 -13.95
C ALA A 38 1.90 3.32 -14.65
N PHE A 39 1.47 2.91 -15.84
CA PHE A 39 0.31 3.48 -16.49
C PHE A 39 -0.93 2.72 -16.04
N ARG A 40 -1.91 3.44 -15.48
CA ARG A 40 -3.20 2.87 -15.09
C ARG A 40 -4.32 3.58 -15.81
N PHE A 41 -5.24 2.80 -16.34
CA PHE A 41 -6.44 3.27 -17.01
C PHE A 41 -7.54 2.22 -16.84
N THR A 42 -8.78 2.66 -16.98
CA THR A 42 -9.94 1.79 -17.09
C THR A 42 -10.48 1.91 -18.52
N LEU A 43 -10.98 0.79 -19.06
CA LEU A 43 -11.67 0.76 -20.34
C LEU A 43 -13.10 0.30 -20.12
N GLU A 44 -14.04 0.94 -20.80
CA GLU A 44 -15.42 0.50 -20.76
C GLU A 44 -15.55 -0.84 -21.46
N LEU A 45 -16.22 -1.80 -20.82
CA LEU A 45 -16.39 -3.14 -21.38
C LEU A 45 -17.08 -3.11 -22.76
N TYR A 46 -17.98 -2.15 -22.98
CA TYR A 46 -18.65 -1.93 -24.26
C TYR A 46 -17.66 -1.58 -25.39
N ASP A 47 -16.69 -0.71 -25.12
CA ASP A 47 -15.69 -0.30 -26.10
C ASP A 47 -14.78 -1.48 -26.46
N ILE A 48 -14.42 -2.29 -25.46
CA ILE A 48 -13.64 -3.53 -25.66
C ILE A 48 -14.43 -4.52 -26.53
N LYS A 49 -15.72 -4.74 -26.25
CA LYS A 49 -16.59 -5.64 -27.03
C LYS A 49 -16.77 -5.17 -28.48
N THR A 50 -16.79 -3.86 -28.70
CA THR A 50 -16.92 -3.28 -30.03
C THR A 50 -15.62 -3.42 -30.82
N ALA A 51 -14.47 -3.21 -30.17
CA ALA A 51 -13.16 -3.34 -30.79
C ALA A 51 -12.76 -4.80 -31.04
N LEU A 52 -13.04 -5.68 -30.08
CA LEU A 52 -12.78 -7.12 -30.14
C LEU A 52 -14.08 -7.82 -30.55
N LYS A 53 -14.19 -8.17 -31.85
CA LYS A 53 -15.35 -8.87 -32.44
C LYS A 53 -15.86 -10.07 -31.59
N GLN A 54 -14.96 -10.69 -30.83
CA GLN A 54 -15.27 -11.63 -29.77
C GLN A 54 -14.35 -11.33 -28.57
N LEU A 55 -14.93 -11.26 -27.37
CA LEU A 55 -14.14 -11.18 -26.14
C LEU A 55 -13.43 -12.52 -25.90
N PRO A 56 -12.12 -12.51 -25.62
CA PRO A 56 -11.47 -13.69 -25.07
C PRO A 56 -12.16 -14.08 -23.76
N GLU A 57 -12.23 -15.38 -23.49
CA GLU A 57 -12.86 -15.97 -22.30
C GLU A 57 -12.36 -15.31 -20.99
N ILE A 58 -11.09 -14.92 -20.97
CA ILE A 58 -10.42 -14.24 -19.85
C ILE A 58 -11.01 -12.86 -19.49
N LEU A 59 -11.80 -12.26 -20.39
CA LEU A 59 -12.45 -10.96 -20.20
C LEU A 59 -13.97 -11.10 -20.02
N GLN A 60 -14.49 -12.33 -19.87
CA GLN A 60 -15.91 -12.58 -19.64
C GLN A 60 -16.22 -12.47 -18.15
N ALA A 61 -17.11 -11.55 -17.78
CA ALA A 61 -17.39 -11.19 -16.39
C ALA A 61 -18.01 -12.34 -15.56
N ASP A 62 -18.61 -13.31 -16.22
CA ASP A 62 -19.19 -14.53 -15.66
C ASP A 62 -18.17 -15.67 -15.50
N GLN A 63 -16.93 -15.50 -15.99
CA GLN A 63 -15.85 -16.46 -15.88
C GLN A 63 -14.69 -15.88 -15.04
N PRO A 64 -14.59 -16.21 -13.75
CA PRO A 64 -13.52 -15.67 -12.90
C PRO A 64 -12.16 -16.15 -13.41
N THR A 65 -11.39 -15.23 -13.99
CA THR A 65 -10.06 -15.50 -14.54
C THR A 65 -9.11 -14.35 -14.22
N PHE A 66 -7.82 -14.66 -14.12
CA PHE A 66 -6.76 -13.68 -13.90
C PHE A 66 -6.15 -13.27 -15.25
N LEU A 67 -6.00 -11.97 -15.50
CA LEU A 67 -5.27 -11.47 -16.67
C LEU A 67 -3.79 -11.29 -16.32
N SER A 68 -2.92 -12.08 -16.94
CA SER A 68 -1.47 -11.84 -16.93
C SER A 68 -1.03 -11.35 -18.30
N MET A 69 -0.53 -10.11 -18.39
CA MET A 69 0.05 -9.57 -19.62
C MET A 69 1.55 -9.84 -19.62
N VAL A 70 1.98 -10.78 -20.46
CA VAL A 70 3.39 -11.09 -20.72
C VAL A 70 3.79 -10.48 -22.06
N TYR A 71 4.83 -9.63 -22.03
CA TYR A 71 5.42 -9.07 -23.23
C TYR A 71 6.41 -10.06 -23.85
N SER A 72 6.38 -10.21 -25.17
CA SER A 72 7.44 -10.94 -25.89
C SER A 72 8.56 -9.96 -26.23
N PHE A 73 9.78 -10.25 -25.75
CA PHE A 73 11.02 -9.59 -26.20
C PHE A 73 11.69 -10.38 -27.34
N ASP A 74 10.93 -11.21 -28.06
CA ASP A 74 11.43 -11.84 -29.27
C ASP A 74 11.56 -10.82 -30.42
N ASN A 75 12.23 -11.21 -31.50
CA ASN A 75 12.38 -10.38 -32.70
C ASN A 75 11.05 -10.15 -33.46
N SER A 76 9.87 -10.46 -32.89
CA SER A 76 8.60 -10.37 -33.59
C SER A 76 8.05 -8.94 -33.73
N MET A 77 8.70 -7.92 -33.13
CA MET A 77 8.32 -6.50 -33.23
C MET A 77 6.83 -6.23 -32.92
N ARG A 78 6.18 -7.09 -32.12
CA ARG A 78 4.76 -6.95 -31.78
C ARG A 78 4.61 -5.82 -30.76
N SER A 79 4.17 -4.66 -31.24
CA SER A 79 3.79 -3.53 -30.39
C SER A 79 2.32 -3.64 -30.01
N VAL A 80 2.02 -3.78 -28.71
CA VAL A 80 0.66 -3.60 -28.22
C VAL A 80 0.46 -2.11 -27.99
N VAL A 81 -0.26 -1.45 -28.88
CA VAL A 81 -0.65 -0.05 -28.71
C VAL A 81 -2.00 -0.02 -28.00
N ILE A 82 -1.99 0.29 -26.70
CA ILE A 82 -3.22 0.54 -25.96
C ILE A 82 -3.54 2.04 -26.04
N ILE A 83 -4.58 2.39 -26.80
CA ILE A 83 -5.12 3.75 -26.83
C ILE A 83 -6.15 3.87 -25.72
N ALA A 84 -5.73 4.36 -24.56
CA ALA A 84 -6.61 4.61 -23.43
C ALA A 84 -6.89 6.12 -23.28
N LYS A 85 -8.14 6.47 -23.04
CA LYS A 85 -8.51 7.83 -22.61
C LYS A 85 -8.27 7.95 -21.10
N ASN A 86 -7.86 9.13 -20.62
CA ASN A 86 -7.64 9.43 -19.19
C ASN A 86 -6.56 8.58 -18.49
N MET A 87 -5.48 8.25 -19.21
CA MET A 87 -4.36 7.53 -18.64
C MET A 87 -3.67 8.33 -17.54
N LYS A 88 -3.51 7.73 -16.36
CA LYS A 88 -2.73 8.31 -15.26
C LYS A 88 -1.37 7.64 -15.19
N LEU A 89 -0.33 8.46 -15.14
CA LEU A 89 1.04 8.03 -14.90
C LEU A 89 1.32 8.09 -13.40
N TRP A 90 1.72 6.96 -12.82
CA TRP A 90 2.15 6.87 -11.44
C TRP A 90 3.63 6.52 -11.42
N GLN A 91 4.45 7.45 -10.93
CA GLN A 91 5.84 7.15 -10.60
C GLN A 91 5.84 6.22 -9.40
N LEU A 92 6.56 5.09 -9.50
CA LEU A 92 6.66 4.14 -8.41
C LEU A 92 7.80 4.56 -7.48
N TRP A 93 7.50 4.53 -6.18
CA TRP A 93 8.43 4.87 -5.12
C TRP A 93 8.63 3.63 -4.25
N ASP A 94 9.86 3.46 -3.79
CA ASP A 94 10.26 2.43 -2.86
C ASP A 94 10.79 3.08 -1.58
N GLN A 95 10.60 2.42 -0.44
CA GLN A 95 10.99 2.95 0.86
C GLN A 95 11.60 1.84 1.69
N ASP A 96 12.81 2.06 2.19
CA ASP A 96 13.41 1.13 3.12
C ASP A 96 12.56 1.04 4.41
N PRO A 97 12.49 -0.13 5.07
CA PRO A 97 11.70 -0.29 6.29
C PRO A 97 12.00 0.76 7.35
N LEU A 98 10.95 1.26 8.00
CA LEU A 98 11.11 2.18 9.11
C LEU A 98 11.68 1.43 10.34
N PRO A 99 12.57 2.06 11.13
CA PRO A 99 13.12 1.45 12.34
C PRO A 99 12.07 1.25 13.44
N THR A 100 10.98 2.02 13.38
CA THR A 100 9.79 1.90 14.23
C THR A 100 8.60 2.59 13.56
N HIS A 101 7.40 2.11 13.83
CA HIS A 101 6.14 2.72 13.41
C HIS A 101 5.49 3.57 14.51
N ILE A 102 6.12 3.70 15.68
CA ILE A 102 5.49 4.32 16.85
C ILE A 102 6.33 5.43 17.48
N ARG A 103 5.66 6.43 18.05
CA ARG A 103 6.25 7.41 18.97
C ARG A 103 5.23 7.84 20.01
N SER A 104 5.54 7.57 21.27
CA SER A 104 4.67 7.87 22.42
C SER A 104 3.26 7.26 22.28
N ARG A 105 2.27 8.04 21.85
CA ARG A 105 0.87 7.64 21.65
C ARG A 105 0.44 7.72 20.19
N THR A 106 1.41 7.82 19.28
CA THR A 106 1.22 7.91 17.83
C THR A 106 1.73 6.65 17.16
N VAL A 107 0.98 6.14 16.20
CA VAL A 107 1.33 4.98 15.37
C VAL A 107 1.09 5.29 13.90
N LEU A 108 2.01 4.87 13.03
CA LEU A 108 1.88 4.90 11.57
C LEU A 108 1.31 3.56 11.11
N ILE A 109 0.40 3.58 10.12
CA ILE A 109 -0.13 2.38 9.46
C ILE A 109 -0.26 2.58 7.94
N GLY A 110 -0.43 1.47 7.21
CA GLY A 110 -0.53 1.48 5.76
C GLY A 110 0.71 2.10 5.12
N ASP A 111 0.52 2.80 3.99
CA ASP A 111 1.61 3.48 3.29
C ASP A 111 2.36 4.49 4.17
N ALA A 112 1.78 5.01 5.26
CA ALA A 112 2.51 5.89 6.18
C ALA A 112 3.63 5.14 6.91
N ALA A 113 3.47 3.83 7.16
CA ALA A 113 4.44 2.96 7.81
C ALA A 113 5.29 2.16 6.81
N HIS A 114 4.65 1.51 5.84
CA HIS A 114 5.27 0.46 5.00
C HIS A 114 4.87 0.60 3.52
N ALA A 115 5.01 1.81 2.98
CA ALA A 115 4.84 2.04 1.55
C ALA A 115 5.73 1.11 0.73
N MET A 116 5.14 0.43 -0.26
CA MET A 116 5.83 -0.54 -1.11
C MET A 116 5.41 -0.39 -2.56
N ALA A 117 6.31 -0.78 -3.47
CA ALA A 117 5.96 -0.88 -4.87
C ALA A 117 4.86 -1.94 -5.08
N PRO A 118 3.91 -1.74 -6.02
CA PRO A 118 2.72 -2.56 -6.17
C PRO A 118 2.98 -3.94 -6.80
N HIS A 119 4.24 -4.38 -6.90
CA HIS A 119 4.64 -5.60 -7.60
C HIS A 119 3.96 -6.85 -7.04
N GLN A 120 3.75 -6.91 -5.73
CA GLN A 120 3.08 -8.03 -5.06
C GLN A 120 1.59 -7.77 -4.79
N GLY A 121 1.08 -6.56 -5.08
CA GLY A 121 -0.29 -6.18 -4.75
C GLY A 121 -0.62 -6.16 -3.25
N GLN A 122 0.39 -6.19 -2.36
CA GLN A 122 0.20 -6.42 -0.93
C GLN A 122 -0.09 -5.16 -0.09
N GLY A 123 0.10 -3.95 -0.62
CA GLY A 123 -0.06 -2.72 0.17
C GLY A 123 -1.45 -2.58 0.81
N GLY A 124 -2.51 -2.94 0.06
CA GLY A 124 -3.88 -2.94 0.60
C GLY A 124 -4.09 -4.01 1.68
N THR A 125 -3.60 -5.22 1.47
CA THR A 125 -3.68 -6.32 2.44
C THR A 125 -2.96 -5.97 3.74
N GLN A 126 -1.75 -5.40 3.64
CA GLN A 126 -0.96 -4.98 4.80
C GLN A 126 -1.67 -3.89 5.63
N ALA A 127 -2.33 -2.93 4.98
CA ALA A 127 -3.13 -1.93 5.70
C ALA A 127 -4.34 -2.54 6.43
N VAL A 128 -4.95 -3.60 5.87
CA VAL A 128 -6.03 -4.36 6.55
C VAL A 128 -5.48 -5.15 7.73
N GLU A 129 -4.31 -5.79 7.58
CA GLU A 129 -3.61 -6.49 8.66
C GLU A 129 -3.26 -5.55 9.81
N ASP A 130 -2.88 -4.30 9.54
CA ASP A 130 -2.64 -3.30 10.60
C ASP A 130 -3.92 -3.05 11.44
N GLY A 131 -5.07 -2.97 10.77
CA GLY A 131 -6.37 -2.81 11.43
C GLY A 131 -6.74 -4.00 12.32
N GLU A 132 -6.61 -5.22 11.83
CA GLU A 132 -6.81 -6.44 12.63
C GLU A 132 -5.76 -6.60 13.74
N GLY A 133 -4.52 -6.16 13.49
CA GLY A 133 -3.44 -6.15 14.47
C GLY A 133 -3.85 -5.38 15.72
N PHE A 134 -4.41 -4.17 15.58
CA PHE A 134 -4.95 -3.44 16.74
C PHE A 134 -5.99 -4.24 17.51
N ARG A 135 -6.92 -4.90 16.80
CA ARG A 135 -7.97 -5.72 17.44
C ARG A 135 -7.38 -6.81 18.33
N MET A 136 -6.28 -7.43 17.94
CA MET A 136 -5.63 -8.49 18.72
C MET A 136 -5.00 -7.98 20.01
N PHE A 137 -4.51 -6.74 20.02
CA PHE A 137 -3.89 -6.12 21.20
C PHE A 137 -4.87 -5.38 22.11
N LEU A 138 -6.12 -5.16 21.65
CA LEU A 138 -7.16 -4.59 22.49
C LEU A 138 -7.70 -5.62 23.50
N GLN A 139 -7.23 -5.52 24.75
CA GLN A 139 -7.79 -6.28 25.87
C GLN A 139 -9.21 -5.81 26.23
N LYS A 140 -9.97 -6.63 26.98
CA LYS A 140 -11.35 -6.29 27.41
C LYS A 140 -11.45 -4.95 28.17
N CYS A 141 -10.36 -4.50 28.81
CA CYS A 141 -10.29 -3.23 29.53
C CYS A 141 -8.98 -2.49 29.18
N VAL A 142 -8.97 -1.74 28.09
CA VAL A 142 -7.83 -0.85 27.76
C VAL A 142 -8.05 0.51 28.40
N THR A 143 -7.21 0.87 29.37
CA THR A 143 -7.11 2.26 29.85
C THR A 143 -6.07 3.01 29.05
N SER A 144 -6.15 4.33 29.09
CA SER A 144 -5.24 5.18 28.34
C SER A 144 -3.76 5.02 28.76
N GLU A 145 -3.47 4.53 29.97
CA GLU A 145 -2.11 4.28 30.45
C GLU A 145 -1.44 3.10 29.74
N HIS A 146 -2.22 2.14 29.25
CA HIS A 146 -1.71 0.95 28.55
C HIS A 146 -1.33 1.22 27.09
N VAL A 147 -1.83 2.31 26.49
CA VAL A 147 -1.64 2.59 25.05
C VAL A 147 -0.17 2.53 24.61
N PRO A 148 0.80 3.17 25.30
CA PRO A 148 2.19 3.12 24.88
C PRO A 148 2.80 1.72 24.88
N GLU A 149 2.34 0.83 25.76
CA GLU A 149 2.82 -0.57 25.83
C GLU A 149 2.19 -1.39 24.71
N LEU A 150 0.88 -1.28 24.49
CA LEU A 150 0.18 -1.95 23.38
C LEU A 150 0.76 -1.56 22.01
N LEU A 151 1.15 -0.29 21.84
CA LEU A 151 1.78 0.15 20.61
C LEU A 151 3.17 -0.46 20.41
N LYS A 152 3.95 -0.72 21.48
CA LYS A 152 5.24 -1.43 21.37
C LYS A 152 5.05 -2.87 20.95
N ASP A 153 4.05 -3.55 21.51
CA ASP A 153 3.72 -4.92 21.11
C ASP A 153 3.31 -4.98 19.63
N PHE A 154 2.45 -4.06 19.21
CA PHE A 154 2.08 -3.90 17.80
C PHE A 154 3.30 -3.66 16.90
N ASP A 155 4.17 -2.70 17.27
CA ASP A 155 5.37 -2.37 16.50
C ASP A 155 6.33 -3.57 16.40
N SER A 156 6.44 -4.38 17.47
CA SER A 156 7.31 -5.56 17.50
C SER A 156 6.88 -6.66 16.52
N VAL A 157 5.58 -6.76 16.22
CA VAL A 157 5.02 -7.75 15.31
C VAL A 157 4.95 -7.24 13.87
N ARG A 158 4.75 -5.93 13.69
CA ARG A 158 4.51 -5.33 12.37
C ARG A 158 5.76 -4.77 11.71
N LYS A 159 6.82 -4.47 12.45
CA LYS A 159 8.11 -4.11 11.82
C LYS A 159 8.74 -5.37 11.20
N PRO A 160 9.30 -5.27 9.99
CA PRO A 160 10.05 -6.39 9.42
C PRO A 160 11.32 -6.63 10.22
N ASP A 161 11.77 -7.90 10.26
CA ASP A 161 13.03 -8.27 10.89
C ASP A 161 14.20 -7.54 10.19
N PRO A 162 15.18 -7.01 10.95
CA PRO A 162 16.40 -6.51 10.34
C PRO A 162 17.17 -7.67 9.70
N GLU A 163 17.35 -7.61 8.38
CA GLU A 163 18.25 -8.52 7.62
C GLU A 163 19.71 -8.44 8.09
#